data_AF-X1J079-F1
#
_entry.id   AF-X1J079-F1
#
_cell.length_a   1.000
_cell.length_b   1.000
_cell.length_c   1.000
_cell.angle_alpha   90.00
_cell.angle_beta   90.00
_cell.angle_gamma   90.00
#
_symmetry.space_group_name_H-M   'P 1'
#
loop_
_entity.id
_entity.type
_entity.pdbx_description
1 polymer ?
#
loop_
_entity_poly.entity_id
_entity_poly.type
_entity_poly.pdbx_seq_one_letter_code
_entity_poly.pdbx_strand_id
1 'polypeptide(L)'
;MDLKIKDPYNISIALWIDGNEALLTYDNNYPPQSFNRNDNVNFTVKVMCGENPVTNDVVFLYDVYENRLLNSSQTNTSGIAEFILQINKTWVVGPHKIKVLYHHVDGYDFLNYTFIILNGSKNVEISVVKNDVVIRNIDWINVSGSVKDTYNNIKMKQVEVTIKLFN
;
A
#
# COMPACT_ATOMS: atom_id res chain seq x y z
N MET A 1 11.36 -17.56 36.31
CA MET A 1 12.23 -17.91 35.16
C MET A 1 11.44 -17.48 33.95
N ASP A 2 11.74 -16.29 33.42
CA ASP A 2 10.92 -15.69 32.39
C ASP A 2 11.35 -16.23 31.03
N LEU A 3 10.42 -16.82 30.29
CA LEU A 3 10.61 -17.15 28.89
C LEU A 3 10.79 -15.86 28.09
N LYS A 4 12.04 -15.53 27.74
CA LYS A 4 12.33 -14.56 26.68
C LYS A 4 12.40 -15.33 25.36
N ILE A 5 11.40 -15.13 24.51
CA ILE A 5 11.50 -15.51 23.10
C ILE A 5 12.55 -14.59 22.49
N LYS A 6 13.76 -15.11 22.26
CA LYS A 6 14.76 -14.43 21.43
C LYS A 6 14.39 -14.73 19.99
N ASP A 7 14.14 -13.68 19.20
CA ASP A 7 14.26 -13.81 17.74
C ASP A 7 15.72 -14.23 17.46
N PRO A 8 15.95 -15.46 16.96
CA PRO A 8 17.30 -15.97 16.77
C PRO A 8 18.04 -15.22 15.65
N TYR A 9 17.32 -14.55 14.75
CA TYR A 9 17.89 -13.85 13.60
C TYR A 9 18.09 -12.36 13.88
N ASN A 10 17.27 -11.77 14.75
CA ASN A 10 17.36 -10.36 15.12
C ASN A 10 17.36 -9.45 13.87
N ILE A 11 16.49 -9.77 12.91
CA ILE A 11 16.38 -8.99 11.67
C ILE A 11 15.56 -7.74 11.94
N SER A 12 16.08 -6.60 11.53
CA SER A 12 15.34 -5.34 11.49
C SER A 12 15.35 -4.78 10.07
N ILE A 13 14.20 -4.24 9.68
CA ILE A 13 13.99 -3.59 8.40
C ILE A 13 13.54 -2.16 8.71
N ALA A 14 14.27 -1.17 8.22
CA ALA A 14 13.88 0.23 8.30
C ALA A 14 13.60 0.76 6.88
N LEU A 15 12.66 1.70 6.77
CA LEU A 15 12.13 2.17 5.50
C LEU A 15 12.03 3.69 5.51
N TRP A 16 12.50 4.31 4.42
CA TRP A 16 12.37 5.74 4.16
C TRP A 16 11.75 5.96 2.80
N ILE A 17 11.04 7.08 2.65
CA ILE A 17 10.43 7.54 1.41
C ILE A 17 10.91 8.97 1.16
N ASP A 18 11.58 9.18 0.03
CA ASP A 18 12.24 10.44 -0.34
C ASP A 18 13.07 11.02 0.82
N GLY A 19 13.83 10.17 1.49
CA GLY A 19 14.72 10.51 2.61
C GLY A 19 14.04 10.70 3.97
N ASN A 20 12.72 10.59 4.06
CA ASN A 20 11.98 10.72 5.32
C ASN A 20 11.62 9.35 5.88
N GLU A 21 11.73 9.16 7.19
CA GLU A 21 11.39 7.88 7.82
C GLU A 21 9.90 7.57 7.61
N ALA A 22 9.62 6.37 7.13
CA ALA A 22 8.29 6.00 6.69
C ALA A 22 7.42 5.62 7.90
N LEU A 23 6.18 6.10 7.93
CA LEU A 23 5.23 5.78 9.00
C LEU A 23 4.73 4.34 8.88
N LEU A 24 4.86 3.57 9.96
CA LEU A 24 4.41 2.17 10.02
C LEU A 24 2.88 2.02 10.04
N THR A 25 2.18 3.05 10.49
CA THR A 25 0.74 3.08 10.69
C THR A 25 0.12 4.25 9.94
N TYR A 26 -1.05 4.01 9.35
CA TYR A 26 -1.84 5.06 8.74
C TYR A 26 -2.55 5.89 9.84
N ASP A 27 -2.30 7.19 9.87
CA ASP A 27 -2.97 8.13 10.77
C ASP A 27 -3.56 9.30 9.96
N ASN A 28 -4.83 9.60 10.15
CA ASN A 28 -5.48 10.73 9.47
C ASN A 28 -5.01 12.10 9.97
N ASN A 29 -4.54 12.19 11.22
CA ASN A 29 -3.99 13.43 11.78
C ASN A 29 -2.58 13.71 11.26
N TYR A 30 -1.86 12.65 10.89
CA TYR A 30 -0.51 12.69 10.32
C TYR A 30 -0.47 11.82 9.07
N PRO A 31 -1.10 12.27 7.96
CA PRO A 31 -1.28 11.45 6.78
C PRO A 31 0.08 11.06 6.20
N PRO A 32 0.18 9.85 5.61
CA PRO A 32 1.38 9.45 4.88
C PRO A 32 1.71 10.40 3.73
N GLN A 33 2.95 10.34 3.24
CA GLN A 33 3.37 11.13 2.09
C GLN A 33 2.47 10.87 0.88
N SER A 34 2.18 11.96 0.17
CA SER A 34 1.28 11.96 -0.98
C SER A 34 2.04 12.29 -2.26
N PHE A 35 1.70 11.59 -3.34
CA PHE A 35 2.34 11.70 -4.63
C PHE A 35 1.31 11.93 -5.74
N ASN A 36 1.74 12.53 -6.83
CA ASN A 36 0.97 12.71 -8.04
C ASN A 36 1.40 11.71 -9.11
N ARG A 37 0.61 11.64 -10.18
CA ARG A 37 0.96 10.88 -11.37
C ARG A 37 2.24 11.42 -11.99
N ASN A 38 3.07 10.49 -12.45
CA ASN A 38 4.39 10.71 -13.06
C ASN A 38 5.49 11.14 -12.09
N ASP A 39 5.19 11.29 -10.79
CA ASP A 39 6.23 11.45 -9.79
C ASP A 39 7.11 10.19 -9.73
N ASN A 40 8.39 10.39 -9.46
CA ASN A 40 9.30 9.32 -9.09
C ASN A 40 9.45 9.33 -7.57
N VAL A 41 9.19 8.19 -6.94
CA VAL A 41 9.28 8.02 -5.50
C VAL A 41 10.47 7.13 -5.20
N ASN A 42 11.36 7.59 -4.32
CA ASN A 42 12.50 6.82 -3.87
C ASN A 42 12.19 6.14 -2.54
N PHE A 43 12.16 4.82 -2.52
CA PHE A 43 12.14 4.02 -1.30
C PHE A 43 13.55 3.57 -0.96
N THR A 44 14.00 3.89 0.25
CA THR A 44 15.25 3.37 0.79
C THR A 44 14.91 2.36 1.87
N VAL A 45 15.38 1.12 1.72
CA VAL A 45 15.25 0.07 2.73
C VAL A 45 16.61 -0.20 3.33
N LYS A 46 16.69 -0.34 4.65
CA LYS A 46 17.88 -0.85 5.34
C LYS A 46 17.54 -2.13 6.09
N VAL A 47 18.30 -3.20 5.84
CA VAL A 47 18.14 -4.50 6.49
C VAL A 47 19.37 -4.81 7.34
N MET A 48 19.14 -5.09 8.62
CA MET A 48 20.19 -5.41 9.58
C MET A 48 19.90 -6.74 10.28
N CYS A 49 20.94 -7.52 10.55
CA CYS A 49 20.94 -8.72 11.38
C CYS A 49 21.71 -8.40 12.67
N GLY A 50 20.99 -7.98 13.71
CA GLY A 50 21.57 -7.30 14.86
C GLY A 50 22.28 -6.01 14.43
N GLU A 51 23.58 -5.90 14.73
CA GLU A 51 24.40 -4.73 14.35
C GLU A 51 25.05 -4.87 12.97
N ASN A 52 24.91 -6.03 12.32
CA ASN A 52 25.54 -6.30 11.03
C ASN A 52 24.57 -6.00 9.87
N PRO A 53 25.01 -5.29 8.82
CA PRO A 53 24.19 -5.11 7.62
C PRO A 53 24.02 -6.45 6.88
N VAL A 54 22.81 -6.70 6.38
CA VAL A 54 22.58 -7.80 5.44
C VAL A 54 23.04 -7.35 4.05
N THR A 55 24.12 -7.92 3.52
CA THR A 55 24.77 -7.44 2.29
C THR A 55 24.55 -8.37 1.10
N ASN A 56 24.39 -7.82 -0.10
CA ASN A 56 24.22 -8.53 -1.38
C ASN A 56 23.01 -9.47 -1.42
N ASP A 57 21.96 -9.18 -0.65
CA ASP A 57 20.75 -9.99 -0.60
C ASP A 57 19.55 -9.25 -1.17
N VAL A 58 18.54 -9.99 -1.63
CA VAL A 58 17.42 -9.41 -2.38
C VAL A 58 16.30 -9.00 -1.43
N VAL A 59 15.85 -7.75 -1.60
CA VAL A 59 14.69 -7.18 -0.94
C VAL A 59 13.61 -6.89 -1.98
N PHE A 60 12.36 -7.20 -1.63
CA PHE A 60 11.20 -7.04 -2.51
C PHE A 60 10.25 -5.98 -1.97
N LEU A 61 9.68 -5.20 -2.88
CA LEU A 61 8.70 -4.17 -2.56
C LEU A 61 7.37 -4.52 -3.22
N TYR A 62 6.29 -4.57 -2.43
CA TYR A 62 4.95 -4.94 -2.86
C TYR A 62 3.93 -3.86 -2.53
N ASP A 63 2.92 -3.75 -3.37
CA ASP A 63 1.64 -3.14 -3.00
C ASP A 63 0.70 -4.23 -2.49
N VAL A 64 0.33 -4.15 -1.22
CA VAL A 64 -0.52 -5.14 -0.53
C VAL A 64 -1.95 -5.09 -1.04
N TYR A 65 -2.49 -3.90 -1.34
CA TYR A 65 -3.89 -3.75 -1.74
C TYR A 65 -4.12 -4.16 -3.19
N GLU A 66 -3.10 -3.98 -4.02
CA GLU A 66 -3.09 -4.46 -5.40
C GLU A 66 -2.55 -5.89 -5.54
N ASN A 67 -2.04 -6.49 -4.47
CA ASN A 67 -1.38 -7.80 -4.47
C ASN A 67 -0.33 -7.91 -5.59
N ARG A 68 0.54 -6.89 -5.69
CA ARG A 68 1.44 -6.70 -6.83
C ARG A 68 2.87 -6.47 -6.36
N LEU A 69 3.82 -7.20 -6.94
CA LEU A 69 5.25 -6.87 -6.84
C LEU A 69 5.51 -5.57 -7.59
N LEU A 70 6.05 -4.57 -6.89
CA LEU A 70 6.42 -3.28 -7.45
C LEU A 70 7.83 -3.33 -8.04
N ASN A 71 8.79 -3.82 -7.25
CA ASN A 71 10.20 -3.90 -7.64
C ASN A 71 11.00 -4.82 -6.68
N SER A 72 12.24 -5.16 -7.04
CA SER A 72 13.20 -5.90 -6.22
C SER A 72 14.60 -5.28 -6.37
N SER A 73 15.37 -5.20 -5.29
CA SER A 73 16.69 -4.58 -5.29
C SER A 73 17.61 -5.31 -4.32
N GLN A 74 18.92 -5.33 -4.63
CA GLN A 74 19.92 -5.97 -3.77
C GLN A 74 20.45 -4.97 -2.74
N THR A 75 20.66 -5.45 -1.51
CA THR A 75 21.31 -4.64 -0.48
C THR A 75 22.79 -4.45 -0.79
N ASN A 76 23.30 -3.24 -0.56
CA ASN A 76 24.73 -2.95 -0.63
C ASN A 76 25.48 -3.37 0.64
N THR A 77 26.76 -3.02 0.75
CA THR A 77 27.62 -3.31 1.91
C THR A 77 27.16 -2.67 3.23
N SER A 78 26.31 -1.65 3.15
CA SER A 78 25.69 -0.98 4.31
C SER A 78 24.29 -1.53 4.64
N GLY A 79 23.86 -2.58 3.94
CA GLY A 79 22.55 -3.20 4.13
C GLY A 79 21.41 -2.43 3.48
N ILE A 80 21.72 -1.51 2.56
CA ILE A 80 20.74 -0.61 1.96
C ILE A 80 20.36 -1.10 0.56
N ALA A 81 19.06 -1.20 0.32
CA ALA A 81 18.47 -1.41 -1.00
C ALA A 81 17.62 -0.18 -1.39
N GLU A 82 17.83 0.36 -2.59
CA GLU A 82 17.09 1.51 -3.10
C GLU A 82 16.13 1.10 -4.22
N PHE A 83 14.96 1.72 -4.25
CA PHE A 83 13.92 1.50 -5.24
C PHE A 83 13.40 2.85 -5.74
N ILE A 84 13.62 3.13 -7.03
CA ILE A 84 13.02 4.29 -7.68
C ILE A 84 11.78 3.79 -8.43
N LEU A 85 10.60 4.21 -7.96
CA LEU A 85 9.32 3.84 -8.54
C LEU A 85 8.69 5.03 -9.25
N GLN A 86 8.35 4.85 -10.52
CA GLN A 86 7.52 5.82 -11.24
C GLN A 86 6.04 5.57 -10.97
N ILE A 87 5.33 6.58 -10.50
CA ILE A 87 3.87 6.55 -10.28
C ILE A 87 3.14 6.72 -11.62
N ASN A 88 3.19 5.65 -12.43
CA ASN A 88 2.59 5.59 -13.76
C ASN A 88 1.11 5.18 -13.73
N LYS A 89 0.48 5.06 -14.91
CA LYS A 89 -0.94 4.72 -15.11
C LYS A 89 -1.44 3.42 -14.44
N THR A 90 -0.55 2.54 -14.00
CA THR A 90 -0.92 1.25 -13.39
C THR A 90 -1.31 1.37 -11.92
N TRP A 91 -0.90 2.45 -11.24
CA TRP A 91 -1.35 2.73 -9.87
C TRP A 91 -2.80 3.20 -9.88
N VAL A 92 -3.54 3.03 -8.78
CA VAL A 92 -4.92 3.50 -8.65
C VAL A 92 -4.94 4.64 -7.65
N VAL A 93 -5.61 5.76 -7.90
CA VAL A 93 -5.68 6.84 -6.89
C VAL A 93 -6.21 6.36 -5.54
N GLY A 94 -5.68 6.89 -4.45
CA GLY A 94 -6.03 6.50 -3.09
C GLY A 94 -4.83 6.01 -2.26
N PRO A 95 -5.10 5.43 -1.08
CA PRO A 95 -4.06 4.92 -0.21
C PRO A 95 -3.48 3.61 -0.77
N HIS A 96 -2.17 3.46 -0.67
CA HIS A 96 -1.44 2.22 -0.94
C HIS A 96 -0.71 1.77 0.31
N LYS A 97 -0.81 0.48 0.63
CA LYS A 97 -0.01 -0.14 1.68
C LYS A 97 1.17 -0.83 1.03
N ILE A 98 2.37 -0.29 1.28
CA ILE A 98 3.61 -0.79 0.74
C ILE A 98 4.21 -1.78 1.73
N LYS A 99 4.62 -2.96 1.24
CA LYS A 99 5.26 -4.01 2.03
C LYS A 99 6.67 -4.22 1.51
N VAL A 100 7.63 -4.17 2.42
CA VAL A 100 9.00 -4.66 2.20
C VAL A 100 9.05 -6.11 2.67
N LEU A 101 9.64 -6.98 1.85
CA LEU A 101 9.85 -8.38 2.14
C LEU A 101 11.31 -8.74 1.92
N TYR A 102 11.92 -9.35 2.93
CA TYR A 102 13.25 -9.93 2.89
C TYR A 102 13.13 -11.43 3.20
N HIS A 103 13.66 -12.27 2.30
CA HIS A 103 13.73 -13.72 2.46
C HIS A 103 15.09 -14.09 3.03
N HIS A 104 15.12 -14.57 4.28
CA HIS A 104 16.35 -15.05 4.89
C HIS A 104 16.75 -16.41 4.34
N VAL A 105 18.05 -16.68 4.29
CA VAL A 105 18.64 -17.93 3.76
C VAL A 105 18.11 -19.20 4.44
N ASP A 106 17.66 -19.09 5.69
CA ASP A 106 17.07 -20.19 6.47
C ASP A 106 15.58 -20.41 6.20
N GLY A 107 15.00 -19.73 5.20
CA GLY A 107 13.61 -19.90 4.78
C GLY A 107 12.58 -19.10 5.59
N TYR A 108 13.02 -18.06 6.30
CA TYR A 108 12.14 -17.17 7.07
C TYR A 108 11.92 -15.83 6.35
N ASP A 109 10.69 -15.33 6.44
CA ASP A 109 10.30 -14.06 5.83
C ASP A 109 10.23 -12.95 6.89
N PHE A 110 10.90 -11.84 6.59
CA PHE A 110 10.87 -10.63 7.41
C PHE A 110 10.20 -9.51 6.66
N LEU A 111 9.30 -8.80 7.36
CA LEU A 111 8.38 -7.85 6.76
C LEU A 111 8.44 -6.50 7.46
N ASN A 112 8.33 -5.43 6.68
CA ASN A 112 7.95 -4.11 7.19
C ASN A 112 6.94 -3.45 6.25
N TYR A 113 6.18 -2.48 6.76
CA TYR A 113 5.09 -1.83 6.05
C TYR A 113 5.20 -0.31 6.16
N THR A 114 4.68 0.36 5.15
CA THR A 114 4.37 1.79 5.18
C THR A 114 3.16 2.08 4.31
N PHE A 115 2.76 3.34 4.28
CA PHE A 115 1.67 3.83 3.46
C PHE A 115 2.13 4.99 2.59
N ILE A 116 1.54 5.11 1.41
CA ILE A 116 1.60 6.31 0.58
C ILE A 116 0.19 6.64 0.08
N ILE A 117 -0.03 7.88 -0.32
CA ILE A 117 -1.29 8.30 -0.93
C ILE A 117 -1.00 8.73 -2.38
N LEU A 118 -1.74 8.16 -3.34
CA LEU A 118 -1.74 8.65 -4.71
C LEU A 118 -2.91 9.63 -4.91
N ASN A 119 -2.57 10.89 -5.16
CA ASN A 119 -3.53 11.93 -5.49
C ASN A 119 -4.00 11.83 -6.94
N GLY A 120 -5.27 12.15 -7.16
CA GLY A 120 -5.82 12.29 -8.49
C GLY A 120 -7.34 12.37 -8.50
N SER A 121 -7.89 12.61 -9.69
CA SER A 121 -9.33 12.73 -9.89
C SER A 121 -10.03 11.38 -9.81
N LYS A 122 -11.21 11.37 -9.20
CA LYS A 122 -12.06 10.20 -9.01
C LYS A 122 -13.38 10.44 -9.72
N ASN A 123 -13.93 9.40 -10.33
CA ASN A 123 -15.28 9.39 -10.86
C ASN A 123 -16.14 8.41 -10.07
N VAL A 124 -17.35 8.84 -9.70
CA VAL A 124 -18.31 8.01 -8.99
C VAL A 124 -19.41 7.62 -9.97
N GLU A 125 -19.50 6.34 -10.30
CA GLU A 125 -20.56 5.79 -11.12
C GLU A 125 -21.58 5.11 -10.21
N ILE A 126 -22.77 5.71 -10.10
CA ILE A 126 -23.89 5.13 -9.36
C ILE A 126 -24.88 4.58 -10.38
N SER A 127 -25.20 3.30 -10.26
CA SER A 127 -26.24 2.63 -11.01
C SER A 127 -27.35 2.21 -10.05
N VAL A 128 -28.46 2.95 -10.07
CA VAL A 128 -29.68 2.51 -9.40
C VAL A 128 -30.30 1.44 -10.29
N VAL A 129 -30.40 0.22 -9.77
CA VAL A 129 -31.19 -0.81 -10.44
C VAL A 129 -32.64 -0.36 -10.27
N LYS A 130 -33.17 0.34 -11.27
CA LYS A 130 -34.60 0.54 -11.37
C LYS A 130 -35.19 -0.85 -11.51
N ASN A 131 -35.98 -1.26 -10.53
CA ASN A 131 -37.00 -2.24 -10.80
C ASN A 131 -37.97 -1.55 -11.78
N ASP A 132 -37.77 -1.74 -13.09
CA ASP A 132 -38.68 -1.23 -14.13
C ASP A 132 -40.09 -1.87 -14.03
N VAL A 133 -40.25 -2.82 -13.12
CA VAL A 133 -41.53 -3.37 -12.68
C VAL A 133 -41.97 -2.63 -11.43
N VAL A 134 -43.16 -2.02 -11.47
CA VAL A 134 -43.87 -1.54 -10.27
C VAL A 134 -44.25 -2.75 -9.44
N ILE A 135 -43.34 -3.20 -8.58
CA ILE A 135 -43.62 -4.23 -7.58
C ILE A 135 -44.25 -3.48 -6.40
N ARG A 136 -45.55 -3.69 -6.16
CA ARG A 136 -46.22 -3.19 -4.95
C ARG A 136 -45.73 -4.02 -3.75
N ASN A 137 -45.64 -3.40 -2.57
CA ASN A 137 -45.22 -4.03 -1.31
C ASN A 137 -43.73 -4.45 -1.23
N ILE A 138 -42.81 -3.63 -1.75
CA ILE A 138 -41.38 -3.76 -1.43
C ILE A 138 -40.88 -2.49 -0.73
N ASP A 139 -40.20 -2.69 0.41
CA ASP A 139 -39.65 -1.62 1.25
C ASP A 139 -38.13 -1.44 1.05
N TRP A 140 -37.56 -1.96 -0.04
CA TRP A 140 -36.12 -1.87 -0.32
C TRP A 140 -35.85 -1.34 -1.73
N ILE A 141 -34.74 -0.61 -1.86
CA ILE A 141 -34.16 -0.18 -3.14
C ILE A 141 -32.74 -0.75 -3.24
N ASN A 142 -32.37 -1.28 -4.41
CA ASN A 142 -31.01 -1.70 -4.68
C ASN A 142 -30.23 -0.56 -5.35
N VAL A 143 -29.32 0.03 -4.58
CA VAL A 143 -28.33 0.98 -5.09
C VAL A 143 -27.03 0.24 -5.28
N SER A 144 -26.49 0.29 -6.49
CA SER A 144 -25.17 -0.27 -6.80
C SER A 144 -24.30 0.79 -7.45
N GLY A 145 -22.99 0.60 -7.44
CA GLY A 145 -22.09 1.55 -8.06
C GLY A 145 -20.64 1.14 -7.93
N SER A 146 -19.78 1.94 -8.54
CA SER A 146 -18.34 1.83 -8.35
C SER A 146 -17.71 3.21 -8.37
N VAL A 147 -16.64 3.36 -7.60
CA VAL A 147 -15.76 4.54 -7.72
C VAL A 147 -14.55 4.11 -8.52
N LYS A 148 -14.18 4.93 -9.50
CA LYS A 148 -13.06 4.66 -10.40
C LYS A 148 -12.09 5.82 -10.39
N ASP A 149 -10.84 5.49 -10.61
CA ASP A 149 -9.84 6.46 -11.00
C ASP A 149 -10.15 6.97 -12.42
N THR A 150 -10.34 8.28 -12.57
CA THR A 150 -10.72 8.88 -13.85
C THR A 150 -9.63 8.74 -14.91
N TYR A 151 -8.37 8.61 -14.50
CA TYR A 151 -7.23 8.58 -15.42
C TYR A 151 -7.05 7.23 -16.12
N ASN A 152 -7.22 6.12 -15.40
CA ASN A 152 -7.01 4.77 -15.94
C ASN A 152 -8.26 3.89 -15.95
N ASN A 153 -9.41 4.42 -15.48
CA ASN A 153 -10.70 3.73 -15.40
C ASN A 153 -10.66 2.45 -14.54
N ILE A 154 -9.73 2.35 -13.59
CA ILE A 154 -9.62 1.22 -12.66
C ILE A 154 -10.52 1.49 -11.44
N LYS A 155 -11.25 0.46 -11.00
CA LYS A 155 -12.10 0.52 -9.80
C LYS A 155 -11.24 0.64 -8.55
N MET A 156 -11.59 1.60 -7.70
CA MET A 156 -10.96 1.78 -6.39
C MET A 156 -11.44 0.70 -5.42
N LYS A 157 -10.53 0.11 -4.65
CA LYS A 157 -10.82 -0.95 -3.67
C LYS A 157 -11.10 -0.45 -2.26
N GLN A 158 -10.66 0.76 -1.93
CA GLN A 158 -10.75 1.32 -0.57
C GLN A 158 -11.42 2.68 -0.63
N VAL A 159 -12.73 2.65 -0.48
CA VAL A 159 -13.57 3.84 -0.57
C VAL A 159 -14.60 3.77 0.54
N GLU A 160 -14.69 4.85 1.31
CA GLU A 160 -15.82 5.08 2.20
C GLU A 160 -16.98 5.64 1.37
N VAL A 161 -18.16 5.02 1.49
CA VAL A 161 -19.37 5.42 0.77
C VAL A 161 -20.42 5.85 1.77
N THR A 162 -20.82 7.11 1.71
CA THR A 162 -21.91 7.67 2.51
C THR A 162 -23.11 7.94 1.62
N ILE A 163 -24.24 7.30 1.93
CA ILE A 163 -25.50 7.51 1.23
C ILE A 163 -26.42 8.35 2.12
N LYS A 164 -26.79 9.55 1.65
CA LYS A 164 -27.79 10.42 2.31
C LYS A 164 -29.09 10.36 1.51
N LEU A 165 -30.15 9.82 2.11
CA LEU A 165 -31.44 9.58 1.42
C LEU A 165 -32.44 10.74 1.55
N PHE A 166 -32.36 11.52 2.62
CA PHE A 166 -33.22 12.69 2.86
C PHE A 166 -32.36 13.84 3.37
N ASN A 167 -32.75 15.08 3.07
CA ASN A 167 -31.97 16.26 3.45
C ASN A 167 -32.20 16.71 4.87
#